data_AF-A0A8S1IKX4-F1
#
_entry.id   AF-A0A8S1IKX4-F1
#
_cell.length_a   1.000
_cell.length_b   1.000
_cell.length_c   1.000
_cell.angle_alpha   90.00
_cell.angle_beta   90.00
_cell.angle_gamma   90.00
#
_symmetry.space_group_name_H-M   'P 1'
#
loop_
_entity.id
_entity.type
_entity.pdbx_description
1 polymer ?
#
loop_
_entity_poly.entity_id
_entity_poly.type
_entity_poly.pdbx_seq_one_letter_code
_entity_poly.pdbx_strand_id
1 'polypeptide(L)'
;MADWEALCYFRQQRCAKEVVQLVAKSHGGQFNVDAQQFLLRHCICDSVCQVHPPSPAYLRRVLKYGIQKAEDQRMDLCEELLKQYLSCMSMATDATGGSWCFKSFSYGPALKVEEDDRVGTNLHIACSQPPDTDPKVGYRAHELITLRVSENMLEGATGCHPWEAGFLLGEFILNNPVLFSGRSILELGSGTGLVAVCLARVGARLAILTDGQQKAVENCRHNLNLNGIKHTAVDPSLLDFRKCVVSLMSSVGSG
;
A
#
# COMPACT_ATOMS: atom_id res chain seq x y z
N MET A 1 11.69 -2.95 -19.25
CA MET A 1 10.53 -2.96 -18.33
C MET A 1 11.04 -2.52 -16.97
N ALA A 2 10.22 -1.82 -16.19
CA ALA A 2 10.76 -0.96 -15.16
C ALA A 2 10.73 -1.63 -13.79
N ASP A 3 11.91 -1.78 -13.17
CA ASP A 3 12.15 -2.37 -11.85
C ASP A 3 11.25 -1.85 -10.72
N TRP A 4 10.74 -0.62 -10.85
CA TRP A 4 9.81 -0.02 -9.90
C TRP A 4 8.49 -0.79 -9.80
N GLU A 5 8.02 -1.43 -10.88
CA GLU A 5 6.77 -2.20 -10.89
C GLU A 5 6.85 -3.39 -9.94
N ALA A 6 7.97 -4.12 -9.97
CA ALA A 6 8.22 -5.26 -9.09
C ALA A 6 8.23 -4.84 -7.61
N LEU A 7 8.88 -3.71 -7.30
CA LEU A 7 8.88 -3.13 -5.96
C LEU A 7 7.46 -2.74 -5.50
N CYS A 8 6.67 -2.09 -6.35
CA CYS A 8 5.30 -1.74 -6.01
C CYS A 8 4.44 -2.99 -5.75
N TYR A 9 4.53 -4.00 -6.61
CA TYR A 9 3.82 -5.28 -6.42
C TYR A 9 4.24 -5.96 -5.11
N PHE A 10 5.53 -5.90 -4.78
CA PHE A 10 6.05 -6.44 -3.54
C PHE A 10 5.50 -5.70 -2.31
N ARG A 11 5.54 -4.36 -2.28
CA ARG A 11 5.00 -3.51 -1.20
C ARG A 11 3.49 -3.66 -1.01
N GLN A 12 2.75 -3.97 -2.08
CA GLN A 12 1.32 -4.25 -2.04
C GLN A 12 0.99 -5.69 -1.60
N GLN A 13 2.01 -6.53 -1.45
CA GLN A 13 1.88 -7.95 -1.19
C GLN A 13 0.97 -8.66 -2.22
N ARG A 14 1.23 -8.40 -3.52
CA ARG A 14 0.54 -9.04 -4.66
C ARG A 14 0.88 -10.52 -4.76
N CYS A 15 0.40 -11.22 -5.78
CA CYS A 15 0.71 -12.64 -5.91
C CYS A 15 2.24 -12.85 -6.01
N ALA A 16 2.78 -13.79 -5.23
CA ALA A 16 4.21 -14.12 -5.24
C ALA A 16 4.73 -14.44 -6.65
N LYS A 17 3.90 -15.12 -7.45
CA LYS A 17 4.19 -15.43 -8.86
C LYS A 17 4.36 -14.16 -9.69
N GLU A 18 3.46 -13.18 -9.56
CA GLU A 18 3.51 -11.94 -10.34
C GLU A 18 4.77 -11.14 -10.02
N VAL A 19 5.12 -11.03 -8.73
CA VAL A 19 6.34 -10.33 -8.28
C VAL A 19 7.57 -10.98 -8.92
N VAL A 20 7.75 -12.29 -8.77
CA VAL A 20 8.92 -13.01 -9.30
C VAL A 20 8.96 -12.95 -10.82
N GLN A 21 7.80 -13.00 -11.50
CA GLN A 21 7.72 -12.84 -12.95
C GLN A 21 8.14 -11.44 -13.41
N LEU A 22 7.73 -10.37 -12.73
CA LEU A 22 8.14 -9.00 -13.04
C LEU A 22 9.65 -8.83 -12.84
N VAL A 23 10.18 -9.30 -11.71
CA VAL A 23 11.63 -9.27 -11.43
C VAL A 23 12.40 -10.01 -12.52
N ALA A 24 12.01 -11.25 -12.85
CA ALA A 24 12.66 -12.03 -13.90
C ALA A 24 12.59 -11.34 -15.27
N LYS A 25 11.44 -10.75 -15.62
CA LYS A 25 11.23 -10.07 -16.90
C LYS A 25 12.14 -8.85 -17.08
N SER A 26 12.42 -8.10 -16.00
CA SER A 26 13.37 -6.98 -16.04
C SER A 26 14.84 -7.41 -16.11
N HIS A 27 15.15 -8.67 -15.79
CA HIS A 27 16.51 -9.21 -15.68
C HIS A 27 16.77 -10.35 -16.69
N GLY A 28 16.37 -10.16 -17.95
CA GLY A 28 16.64 -11.13 -19.03
C GLY A 28 15.61 -12.26 -19.16
N GLY A 29 14.44 -12.14 -18.54
CA GLY A 29 13.32 -13.09 -18.66
C GLY A 29 13.44 -14.34 -17.77
N GLN A 30 14.48 -14.43 -16.96
CA GLN A 30 14.77 -15.56 -16.07
C GLN A 30 15.00 -15.08 -14.64
N PHE A 31 14.75 -15.95 -13.66
CA PHE A 31 15.06 -15.66 -12.27
C PHE A 31 16.52 -16.03 -11.94
N ASN A 32 17.44 -15.44 -12.70
CA ASN A 32 18.89 -15.61 -12.57
C ASN A 32 19.44 -14.90 -11.32
N VAL A 33 20.75 -14.99 -11.09
CA VAL A 33 21.42 -14.40 -9.91
C VAL A 33 21.17 -12.89 -9.80
N ASP A 34 21.17 -12.15 -10.91
CA ASP A 34 20.90 -10.70 -10.90
C ASP A 34 19.47 -10.40 -10.46
N ALA A 35 18.49 -11.15 -10.98
CA ALA A 35 17.09 -11.07 -10.59
C ALA A 35 16.90 -11.37 -9.08
N GLN A 36 17.62 -12.36 -8.55
CA GLN A 36 17.59 -12.72 -7.13
C GLN A 36 18.19 -11.60 -6.26
N GLN A 37 19.35 -11.05 -6.67
CA GLN A 37 19.98 -9.92 -5.97
C GLN A 37 19.09 -8.68 -6.00
N PHE A 38 18.38 -8.43 -7.11
CA PHE A 38 17.40 -7.37 -7.20
C PHE A 38 16.27 -7.55 -6.17
N LEU A 39 15.63 -8.72 -6.13
CA LEU A 39 14.57 -9.01 -5.17
C LEU A 39 15.04 -8.78 -3.72
N LEU A 40 16.24 -9.24 -3.38
CA LEU A 40 16.80 -9.08 -2.03
C LEU A 40 17.07 -7.60 -1.71
N ARG A 41 17.84 -6.91 -2.55
CA ARG A 41 18.32 -5.55 -2.26
C ARG A 41 17.26 -4.48 -2.43
N HIS A 42 16.44 -4.61 -3.49
CA HIS A 42 15.52 -3.55 -3.90
C HIS A 42 14.08 -3.79 -3.51
N CYS A 43 13.69 -5.02 -3.13
CA CYS A 43 12.35 -5.29 -2.60
C CYS A 43 12.37 -5.62 -1.11
N ILE A 44 13.12 -6.64 -0.69
CA ILE A 44 13.11 -7.10 0.70
C ILE A 44 13.82 -6.08 1.63
N CYS A 45 14.96 -5.55 1.19
CA CYS A 45 15.72 -4.52 1.91
C CYS A 45 15.27 -3.08 1.61
N ASP A 46 14.15 -2.91 0.90
CA ASP A 46 13.58 -1.59 0.64
C ASP A 46 13.30 -0.82 1.94
N SER A 47 13.60 0.48 1.96
CA SER A 47 13.48 1.30 3.18
C SER A 47 12.06 1.33 3.75
N VAL A 48 11.04 1.32 2.90
CA VAL A 48 9.64 1.25 3.34
C VAL A 48 9.36 -0.12 3.97
N CYS A 49 9.81 -1.20 3.35
CA CYS A 49 9.66 -2.56 3.89
C CYS A 49 10.47 -2.79 5.17
N GLN A 50 11.55 -2.05 5.42
CA GLN A 50 12.27 -2.13 6.69
C GLN A 50 11.47 -1.49 7.84
N VAL A 51 10.77 -0.38 7.59
CA VAL A 51 9.94 0.29 8.60
C VAL A 51 8.57 -0.38 8.75
N HIS A 52 8.01 -0.85 7.63
CA HIS A 52 6.68 -1.44 7.50
C HIS A 52 6.77 -2.79 6.79
N PRO A 53 7.25 -3.85 7.47
CA PRO A 53 7.54 -5.12 6.82
C PRO A 53 6.29 -5.83 6.30
N PRO A 54 6.39 -6.49 5.14
CA PRO A 54 5.38 -7.45 4.70
C PRO A 54 5.22 -8.61 5.69
N SER A 55 4.12 -9.35 5.60
CA SER A 55 3.93 -10.48 6.53
C SER A 55 4.99 -11.57 6.31
N PRO A 56 5.49 -12.24 7.37
CA PRO A 56 6.44 -13.34 7.20
C PRO A 56 5.91 -14.46 6.30
N ALA A 57 4.60 -14.70 6.34
CA ALA A 57 3.93 -15.65 5.45
C ALA A 57 4.01 -15.22 3.98
N TYR A 58 3.85 -13.93 3.69
CA TYR A 58 4.04 -13.40 2.35
C TYR A 58 5.50 -13.53 1.89
N LEU A 59 6.47 -13.13 2.71
CA LEU A 59 7.90 -13.25 2.39
C LEU A 59 8.29 -14.71 2.05
N ARG A 60 7.85 -15.67 2.87
CA ARG A 60 8.07 -17.10 2.59
C ARG A 60 7.52 -17.54 1.25
N ARG A 61 6.31 -17.09 0.88
CA ARG A 61 5.69 -17.44 -0.42
C ARG A 61 6.50 -16.88 -1.59
N VAL A 62 6.95 -15.62 -1.51
CA VAL A 62 7.78 -14.99 -2.55
C VAL A 62 9.11 -15.72 -2.70
N LEU A 63 9.83 -15.94 -1.60
CA LEU A 63 11.13 -16.61 -1.61
C LEU A 63 11.03 -18.06 -2.12
N LYS A 64 10.05 -18.83 -1.61
CA LYS A 64 9.80 -20.21 -2.06
C LYS A 64 9.50 -20.27 -3.56
N TYR A 65 8.66 -19.36 -4.06
CA TYR A 65 8.33 -19.31 -5.48
C TYR A 65 9.55 -18.91 -6.33
N GLY A 66 10.35 -17.94 -5.87
CA GLY A 66 11.60 -17.55 -6.51
C GLY A 66 12.59 -18.71 -6.63
N ILE A 67 12.81 -19.45 -5.54
CA ILE A 67 13.67 -20.64 -5.52
C ILE A 67 13.18 -21.68 -6.52
N GLN A 68 11.90 -22.07 -6.46
CA GLN A 68 11.31 -23.02 -7.41
C GLN A 68 11.47 -22.55 -8.86
N LYS A 69 11.28 -21.25 -9.11
CA LYS A 69 11.38 -20.67 -10.45
C LYS A 69 12.80 -20.72 -11.00
N ALA A 70 13.81 -20.45 -10.17
CA ALA A 70 15.22 -20.58 -10.54
C ALA A 70 15.57 -22.05 -10.83
N GLU A 71 15.15 -22.99 -9.98
CA GLU A 71 15.36 -24.43 -10.16
C GLU A 71 14.73 -24.94 -11.47
N ASP A 72 13.47 -24.57 -11.74
CA ASP A 72 12.76 -24.92 -12.98
C ASP A 72 13.47 -24.39 -14.23
N GLN A 73 14.13 -23.23 -14.12
CA GLN A 73 14.89 -22.60 -15.19
C GLN A 73 16.36 -23.04 -15.22
N ARG A 74 16.79 -23.94 -14.34
CA ARG A 74 18.19 -24.38 -14.16
C ARG A 74 19.15 -23.23 -13.89
N MET A 75 18.71 -22.23 -13.13
CA MET A 75 19.52 -21.10 -12.69
C MET A 75 20.18 -21.38 -11.34
N ASP A 76 21.38 -20.86 -11.14
CA ASP A 76 22.06 -20.91 -9.84
C ASP A 76 21.30 -20.09 -8.79
N LEU A 77 21.26 -20.60 -7.56
CA LEU A 77 20.71 -19.90 -6.40
C LEU A 77 21.82 -19.16 -5.67
N CYS A 78 21.64 -17.86 -5.41
CA CYS A 78 22.58 -17.13 -4.55
C CYS A 78 22.41 -17.53 -3.08
N GLU A 79 23.52 -17.52 -2.34
CA GLU A 79 23.57 -17.95 -0.94
C GLU A 79 22.66 -17.07 -0.05
N GLU A 80 22.58 -15.78 -0.35
CA GLU A 80 21.77 -14.80 0.37
C GLU A 80 20.26 -15.10 0.28
N LEU A 81 19.79 -15.54 -0.90
CA LEU A 81 18.37 -15.89 -1.08
C LEU A 81 17.99 -17.09 -0.21
N LEU A 82 18.85 -18.11 -0.19
CA LEU A 82 18.66 -19.30 0.64
C LEU A 82 18.71 -18.96 2.13
N LYS A 83 19.69 -18.17 2.56
CA LYS A 83 19.79 -17.66 3.94
C LYS A 83 18.52 -16.93 4.36
N GLN A 84 18.01 -16.04 3.49
CA GLN A 84 16.78 -15.29 3.77
C GLN A 84 15.57 -16.22 3.88
N TYR A 85 15.44 -17.20 3.00
CA TYR A 85 14.35 -18.18 3.04
C TYR A 85 14.38 -19.03 4.33
N LEU A 86 15.55 -19.56 4.69
CA LEU A 86 15.73 -20.33 5.91
C LEU A 86 15.42 -19.51 7.17
N SER A 87 15.84 -18.24 7.20
CA SER A 87 15.48 -17.31 8.27
C SER A 87 13.97 -17.17 8.41
N CYS A 88 13.24 -16.95 7.31
CA CYS A 88 11.78 -16.84 7.32
C CYS A 88 11.06 -18.14 7.75
N MET A 89 11.68 -19.31 7.55
CA MET A 89 11.15 -20.61 8.00
C MET A 89 11.31 -20.81 9.51
N SER A 90 12.36 -20.25 10.12
CA SER A 90 12.61 -20.34 11.55
C SER A 90 11.72 -19.43 12.41
N MET A 91 11.09 -18.43 11.79
CA MET A 91 10.15 -17.54 12.47
C MET A 91 8.83 -18.27 12.73
N ALA A 92 8.49 -18.48 14.01
CA ALA A 92 7.21 -19.05 14.42
C ALA A 92 6.07 -18.26 13.76
N THR A 93 5.11 -18.99 13.18
CA THR A 93 3.82 -18.38 12.82
C THR A 93 3.13 -18.07 14.13
N ASP A 94 3.18 -16.82 14.59
CA ASP A 94 2.43 -16.43 15.78
C ASP A 94 0.95 -16.74 15.53
N ALA A 95 0.48 -17.78 16.22
CA ALA A 95 -0.87 -18.33 16.13
C ALA A 95 -1.87 -17.52 16.98
N THR A 96 -1.60 -16.24 17.24
CA THR A 96 -2.38 -15.44 18.19
C THR A 96 -2.68 -14.05 17.63
N GLY A 97 -3.93 -13.89 17.16
CA GLY A 97 -4.58 -12.61 16.84
C GLY A 97 -4.48 -12.21 15.37
N GLY A 98 -5.63 -12.13 14.69
CA GLY A 98 -5.80 -11.96 13.24
C GLY A 98 -4.67 -11.22 12.51
N SER A 99 -4.09 -11.85 11.49
CA SER A 99 -2.85 -11.42 10.86
C SER A 99 -2.97 -10.01 10.26
N TRP A 100 -2.39 -9.03 10.96
CA TRP A 100 -2.25 -7.67 10.47
C TRP A 100 -0.91 -7.54 9.74
N CYS A 101 -0.89 -6.77 8.67
CA CYS A 101 0.33 -6.45 7.93
C CYS A 101 0.30 -5.01 7.41
N PHE A 102 1.40 -4.56 6.83
CA PHE A 102 1.47 -3.26 6.17
C PHE A 102 1.51 -3.43 4.66
N LYS A 103 0.75 -2.59 3.96
CA LYS A 103 0.81 -2.48 2.50
C LYS A 103 1.08 -1.03 2.14
N SER A 104 1.97 -0.82 1.18
CA SER A 104 2.31 0.51 0.68
C SER A 104 1.98 0.65 -0.80
N PHE A 105 1.43 1.80 -1.13
CA PHE A 105 0.80 2.11 -2.41
C PHE A 105 1.39 3.39 -2.96
N SER A 106 1.72 3.43 -4.25
CA SER A 106 2.38 4.57 -4.88
C SER A 106 1.43 5.25 -5.86
N TYR A 107 1.01 6.47 -5.51
CA TYR A 107 0.24 7.33 -6.38
C TYR A 107 1.17 8.35 -7.02
N GLY A 108 1.19 8.41 -8.33
CA GLY A 108 1.88 9.44 -9.11
C GLY A 108 0.87 10.32 -9.83
N PRO A 109 1.31 11.49 -10.34
CA PRO A 109 0.47 12.28 -11.23
C PRO A 109 0.09 11.42 -12.44
N ALA A 110 -1.18 11.43 -12.83
CA ALA A 110 -1.56 10.88 -14.12
C ALA A 110 -0.69 11.55 -15.18
N LEU A 111 0.14 10.78 -15.88
CA LEU A 111 0.75 11.27 -17.11
C LEU A 111 -0.42 11.68 -18.00
N LYS A 112 -0.46 12.92 -18.46
CA LYS A 112 -1.41 13.34 -19.50
C LYS A 112 -1.10 12.48 -20.73
N VAL A 113 -1.79 11.38 -20.88
CA VAL A 113 -1.79 10.61 -22.12
C VAL A 113 -2.61 11.46 -23.08
N GLU A 114 -1.98 11.93 -24.15
CA GLU A 114 -2.74 12.55 -25.25
C GLU A 114 -3.81 11.56 -25.72
N GLU A 115 -5.01 12.08 -25.98
CA GLU A 115 -6.19 11.32 -26.38
C GLU A 115 -5.89 10.49 -27.64
N ASP A 116 -5.51 9.22 -27.48
CA ASP A 116 -5.66 8.18 -28.51
C ASP A 116 -6.69 7.18 -28.00
N ASP A 117 -7.72 6.97 -28.79
CA ASP A 117 -8.98 6.24 -28.57
C ASP A 117 -8.80 4.72 -28.36
N ARG A 118 -7.88 4.33 -27.49
CA ARG A 118 -7.75 2.96 -27.02
C ARG A 118 -8.20 2.92 -25.59
N VAL A 119 -9.43 2.42 -25.42
CA VAL A 119 -9.94 1.82 -24.18
C VAL A 119 -8.91 0.79 -23.71
N GLY A 120 -7.92 1.26 -22.96
CA GLY A 120 -6.89 0.47 -22.31
C GLY A 120 -7.13 0.61 -20.84
N THR A 121 -7.80 -0.39 -20.26
CA THR A 121 -7.98 -0.60 -18.84
C THR A 121 -6.61 -0.78 -18.16
N ASN A 122 -5.83 0.28 -18.03
CA ASN A 122 -4.57 0.27 -17.29
C ASN A 122 -4.90 0.62 -15.84
N LEU A 123 -5.42 -0.42 -15.19
CA LEU A 123 -5.81 -0.50 -13.80
C LEU A 123 -4.55 -0.37 -12.89
N HIS A 124 -3.88 0.78 -12.93
CA HIS A 124 -2.71 1.14 -12.11
C HIS A 124 -3.12 1.56 -10.70
N ILE A 125 -3.86 0.69 -10.00
CA ILE A 125 -4.69 1.05 -8.84
C ILE A 125 -3.94 1.82 -7.72
N ALA A 126 -2.62 1.63 -7.59
CA ALA A 126 -1.72 2.60 -6.96
C ALA A 126 -0.28 2.20 -7.26
N CYS A 127 0.04 2.20 -8.56
CA CYS A 127 1.36 1.88 -9.11
C CYS A 127 1.67 2.87 -10.22
N SER A 128 2.05 4.09 -9.87
CA SER A 128 2.58 5.04 -10.84
C SER A 128 4.11 5.06 -10.79
N GLN A 129 4.76 5.21 -11.93
CA GLN A 129 6.19 5.46 -12.00
C GLN A 129 6.53 6.73 -11.18
N PRO A 130 7.60 6.74 -10.35
CA PRO A 130 8.04 7.97 -9.71
C PRO A 130 8.42 9.00 -10.77
N PRO A 131 7.96 10.27 -10.66
CA PRO A 131 8.28 11.28 -11.65
C PRO A 131 9.77 11.65 -11.58
N ASP A 132 10.49 11.35 -12.66
CA ASP A 132 11.82 11.90 -13.01
C ASP A 132 12.91 11.84 -11.93
N THR A 133 12.82 10.90 -11.00
CA THR A 133 13.90 10.61 -10.05
C THR A 133 14.72 9.41 -10.50
N ASP A 134 16.04 9.52 -10.38
CA ASP A 134 16.96 8.38 -10.41
C ASP A 134 16.31 7.24 -9.59
N PRO A 135 16.22 6.00 -10.10
CA PRO A 135 15.65 4.87 -9.37
C PRO A 135 16.26 4.65 -7.98
N LYS A 136 17.42 5.28 -7.68
CA LYS A 136 18.06 5.32 -6.35
C LYS A 136 17.51 6.38 -5.38
N VAL A 137 16.78 7.39 -5.86
CA VAL A 137 16.31 8.55 -5.08
C VAL A 137 14.91 8.34 -4.49
N GLY A 138 14.18 7.32 -4.94
CA GLY A 138 12.93 6.88 -4.33
C GLY A 138 11.73 7.81 -4.57
N TYR A 139 10.55 7.37 -4.11
CA TYR A 139 9.30 8.13 -4.17
C TYR A 139 9.32 9.28 -3.15
N ARG A 140 8.70 10.43 -3.49
CA ARG A 140 8.51 11.50 -2.50
C ARG A 140 7.52 11.05 -1.42
N ALA A 141 7.69 11.53 -0.19
CA ALA A 141 6.83 11.14 0.95
C ALA A 141 5.32 11.39 0.74
N HIS A 142 4.93 12.29 -0.17
CA HIS A 142 3.53 12.57 -0.51
C HIS A 142 2.93 11.64 -1.56
N GLU A 143 3.72 10.79 -2.20
CA GLU A 143 3.30 9.86 -3.27
C GLU A 143 3.04 8.46 -2.72
N LEU A 144 3.61 8.12 -1.57
CA LEU A 144 3.46 6.81 -0.94
C LEU A 144 2.37 6.83 0.13
N ILE A 145 1.39 5.95 0.06
CA ILE A 145 0.40 5.71 1.14
C ILE A 145 0.69 4.36 1.76
N THR A 146 1.01 4.32 3.05
CA THR A 146 1.16 3.06 3.79
C THR A 146 -0.06 2.84 4.67
N LEU A 147 -0.62 1.64 4.64
CA LEU A 147 -1.76 1.24 5.45
C LEU A 147 -1.43 -0.02 6.22
N ARG A 148 -1.75 -0.04 7.50
CA ARG A 148 -1.95 -1.26 8.26
C ARG A 148 -3.30 -1.87 7.85
N VAL A 149 -3.27 -3.12 7.45
CA VAL A 149 -4.42 -3.85 6.92
C VAL A 149 -4.55 -5.22 7.60
N SER A 150 -5.76 -5.75 7.66
CA SER A 150 -5.98 -7.11 8.13
C SER A 150 -6.01 -8.08 6.95
N GLU A 151 -5.27 -9.18 7.04
CA GLU A 151 -5.30 -10.28 6.07
C GLU A 151 -6.48 -11.25 6.33
N ASN A 152 -7.12 -11.16 7.50
CA ASN A 152 -8.23 -12.03 7.88
C ASN A 152 -9.59 -11.34 7.71
N MET A 153 -10.16 -11.46 6.52
CA MET A 153 -11.46 -10.89 6.18
C MET A 153 -12.65 -11.56 6.87
N LEU A 154 -12.46 -12.78 7.40
CA LEU A 154 -13.52 -13.61 7.98
C LEU A 154 -13.84 -13.27 9.45
N GLU A 155 -12.98 -12.50 10.13
CA GLU A 155 -13.14 -12.10 11.54
C GLU A 155 -13.73 -10.68 11.72
N GLY A 156 -14.61 -10.23 10.83
CA GLY A 156 -15.17 -8.88 10.93
C GLY A 156 -14.10 -7.79 10.78
N ALA A 157 -13.09 -8.03 9.94
CA ALA A 157 -12.05 -7.06 9.60
C ALA A 157 -12.20 -6.55 8.16
N THR A 158 -13.38 -6.66 7.56
CA THR A 158 -13.65 -6.21 6.19
C THR A 158 -13.41 -4.72 6.01
N GLY A 159 -13.68 -3.90 7.04
CA GLY A 159 -13.31 -2.48 7.07
C GLY A 159 -11.82 -2.23 7.27
N CYS A 160 -11.02 -3.24 7.63
CA CYS A 160 -9.57 -3.13 7.79
C CYS A 160 -8.80 -3.57 6.54
N HIS A 161 -9.48 -3.76 5.41
CA HIS A 161 -8.88 -4.08 4.12
C HIS A 161 -9.21 -3.00 3.10
N PRO A 162 -8.26 -2.56 2.27
CA PRO A 162 -8.51 -1.57 1.24
C PRO A 162 -9.17 -2.23 0.04
N TRP A 163 -10.25 -1.62 -0.46
CA TRP A 163 -11.02 -2.14 -1.60
C TRP A 163 -10.68 -1.36 -2.87
N GLU A 164 -10.79 -2.05 -4.02
CA GLU A 164 -10.47 -1.49 -5.34
C GLU A 164 -11.16 -0.15 -5.61
N ALA A 165 -12.44 -0.02 -5.27
CA ALA A 165 -13.18 1.23 -5.40
C ALA A 165 -12.55 2.40 -4.62
N GLY A 166 -11.96 2.13 -3.45
CA GLY A 166 -11.30 3.16 -2.64
C GLY A 166 -10.02 3.67 -3.28
N PHE A 167 -9.30 2.82 -4.01
CA PHE A 167 -8.13 3.25 -4.77
C PHE A 167 -8.49 4.08 -5.99
N LEU A 168 -9.51 3.67 -6.77
CA LEU A 168 -10.00 4.45 -7.91
C LEU A 168 -10.50 5.83 -7.46
N LEU A 169 -11.22 5.89 -6.34
CA LEU A 169 -11.64 7.17 -5.76
C LEU A 169 -10.44 7.98 -5.26
N GLY A 170 -9.46 7.35 -4.63
CA GLY A 170 -8.21 8.00 -4.19
C GLY A 170 -7.45 8.63 -5.36
N GLU A 171 -7.29 7.91 -6.46
CA GLU A 171 -6.68 8.40 -7.70
C GLU A 171 -7.48 9.58 -8.28
N PHE A 172 -8.81 9.47 -8.35
CA PHE A 172 -9.67 10.56 -8.78
C PHE A 172 -9.47 11.82 -7.92
N ILE A 173 -9.42 11.68 -6.60
CA ILE A 173 -9.21 12.79 -5.67
C ILE A 173 -7.86 13.45 -5.90
N LEU A 174 -6.78 12.66 -5.97
CA LEU A 174 -5.42 13.17 -6.14
C LEU A 174 -5.22 13.90 -7.47
N ASN A 175 -5.93 13.46 -8.53
CA ASN A 175 -5.90 14.13 -9.84
C ASN A 175 -6.83 15.34 -9.93
N ASN A 176 -7.76 15.53 -8.99
CA ASN A 176 -8.73 16.63 -9.01
C ASN A 176 -8.70 17.46 -7.71
N PRO A 177 -7.53 17.98 -7.26
CA PRO A 177 -7.40 18.62 -5.96
C PRO A 177 -8.33 19.84 -5.79
N VAL A 178 -8.59 20.59 -6.86
CA VAL A 178 -9.46 21.77 -6.88
C VAL A 178 -10.90 21.46 -6.42
N LEU A 179 -11.39 20.23 -6.66
CA LEU A 179 -12.74 19.84 -6.25
C LEU A 179 -12.87 19.69 -4.73
N PHE A 180 -11.78 19.34 -4.05
CA PHE A 180 -11.80 18.92 -2.64
C PHE A 180 -11.09 19.91 -1.71
N SER A 181 -10.14 20.69 -2.20
CA SER A 181 -9.34 21.60 -1.38
C SER A 181 -10.22 22.59 -0.61
N GLY A 182 -10.00 22.69 0.70
CA GLY A 182 -10.76 23.54 1.62
C GLY A 182 -12.20 23.11 1.89
N ARG A 183 -12.72 22.07 1.23
CA ARG A 183 -14.09 21.56 1.44
C ARG A 183 -14.17 20.73 2.72
N SER A 184 -15.28 20.86 3.45
CA SER A 184 -15.59 19.99 4.59
C SER A 184 -16.17 18.66 4.12
N ILE A 185 -15.53 17.54 4.46
CA ILE A 185 -15.90 16.19 3.99
C ILE A 185 -16.40 15.32 5.15
N LEU A 186 -17.53 14.63 4.91
CA LEU A 186 -18.01 13.49 5.68
C LEU A 186 -17.81 12.22 4.83
N GLU A 187 -17.09 11.23 5.36
CA GLU A 187 -16.92 9.93 4.72
C GLU A 187 -17.70 8.82 5.45
N LEU A 188 -18.43 8.02 4.67
CA LEU A 188 -19.21 6.88 5.13
C LEU A 188 -18.49 5.58 4.76
N GLY A 189 -18.20 4.72 5.73
CA GLY A 189 -17.48 3.48 5.49
C GLY A 189 -16.01 3.72 5.14
N SER A 190 -15.33 4.58 5.91
CA SER A 190 -13.92 4.96 5.67
C SER A 190 -12.96 3.77 5.69
N GLY A 191 -13.33 2.66 6.34
CA GLY A 191 -12.54 1.45 6.37
C GLY A 191 -11.10 1.68 6.83
N THR A 192 -10.14 1.43 5.95
CA THR A 192 -8.70 1.62 6.25
C THR A 192 -8.27 3.08 6.31
N GLY A 193 -9.09 4.01 5.85
CA GLY A 193 -8.76 5.43 5.75
C GLY A 193 -8.00 5.82 4.48
N LEU A 194 -7.89 4.94 3.48
CA LEU A 194 -7.17 5.21 2.22
C LEU A 194 -7.63 6.52 1.55
N VAL A 195 -8.94 6.66 1.35
CA VAL A 195 -9.55 7.83 0.68
C VAL A 195 -9.38 9.08 1.55
N ALA A 196 -9.56 8.95 2.87
CA ALA A 196 -9.27 10.03 3.81
C ALA A 196 -7.82 10.53 3.70
N VAL A 197 -6.83 9.64 3.56
CA VAL A 197 -5.43 10.06 3.33
C VAL A 197 -5.31 10.87 2.04
N CYS A 198 -5.97 10.43 0.96
CA CYS A 198 -5.95 11.16 -0.33
C CYS A 198 -6.59 12.55 -0.20
N LEU A 199 -7.76 12.64 0.43
CA LEU A 199 -8.48 13.89 0.70
C LEU A 199 -7.65 14.86 1.54
N ALA A 200 -6.99 14.37 2.59
CA ALA A 200 -6.12 15.20 3.43
C ALA A 200 -4.94 15.77 2.62
N ARG A 201 -4.33 14.95 1.74
CA ARG A 201 -3.19 15.36 0.90
C ARG A 201 -3.54 16.47 -0.10
N VAL A 202 -4.78 16.50 -0.59
CA VAL A 202 -5.27 17.58 -1.47
C VAL A 202 -5.82 18.80 -0.71
N GLY A 203 -5.69 18.80 0.63
CA GLY A 203 -6.08 19.92 1.48
C GLY A 203 -7.58 19.99 1.79
N ALA A 204 -8.31 18.89 1.70
CA ALA A 204 -9.68 18.83 2.18
C ALA A 204 -9.75 18.94 3.72
N ARG A 205 -10.83 19.50 4.25
CA ARG A 205 -11.13 19.55 5.68
C ARG A 205 -11.93 18.31 6.05
N LEU A 206 -11.27 17.31 6.63
CA LEU A 206 -11.91 16.04 6.97
C LEU A 206 -12.78 16.16 8.23
N ALA A 207 -14.02 16.63 8.06
CA ALA A 207 -14.89 16.88 9.20
C ALA A 207 -15.18 15.60 10.00
N ILE A 208 -15.58 14.51 9.33
CA ILE A 208 -16.00 13.28 9.99
C ILE A 208 -15.70 12.06 9.10
N LEU A 209 -15.08 11.04 9.69
CA LEU A 209 -14.87 9.73 9.08
C LEU A 209 -15.62 8.68 9.90
N THR A 210 -16.36 7.79 9.23
CA THR A 210 -17.25 6.84 9.92
C THR A 210 -17.12 5.44 9.39
N ASP A 211 -17.27 4.45 10.26
CA ASP A 211 -17.42 3.04 9.87
C ASP A 211 -18.37 2.32 10.84
N GLY A 212 -18.91 1.18 10.40
CA GLY A 212 -19.79 0.33 11.23
C GLY A 212 -19.02 -0.53 12.23
N GLN A 213 -17.69 -0.62 12.12
CA GLN A 213 -16.84 -1.47 12.95
C GLN A 213 -15.80 -0.65 13.73
N GLN A 214 -15.79 -0.77 15.05
CA GLN A 214 -14.84 -0.08 15.95
C GLN A 214 -13.38 -0.32 15.54
N LYS A 215 -13.07 -1.58 15.22
CA LYS A 215 -11.74 -2.00 14.75
C LYS A 215 -11.31 -1.27 13.47
N ALA A 216 -12.24 -1.02 12.55
CA ALA A 216 -11.95 -0.29 11.32
C ALA A 216 -11.65 1.19 11.60
N VAL A 217 -12.38 1.80 12.53
CA VAL A 217 -12.19 3.20 12.92
C VAL A 217 -10.88 3.43 13.67
N GLU A 218 -10.55 2.54 14.59
CA GLU A 218 -9.24 2.54 15.26
C GLU A 218 -8.10 2.35 14.25
N ASN A 219 -8.29 1.47 13.27
CA ASN A 219 -7.32 1.26 12.22
C ASN A 219 -7.21 2.44 11.26
N CYS A 220 -8.33 3.08 10.90
CA CYS A 220 -8.37 4.31 10.12
C CYS A 220 -7.56 5.41 10.82
N ARG A 221 -7.80 5.62 12.12
CA ARG A 221 -7.02 6.55 12.95
C ARG A 221 -5.53 6.22 12.95
N HIS A 222 -5.18 4.95 13.11
CA HIS A 222 -3.79 4.49 13.05
C HIS A 222 -3.16 4.82 11.69
N ASN A 223 -3.86 4.53 10.60
CA ASN A 223 -3.38 4.77 9.23
C ASN A 223 -3.27 6.26 8.89
N LEU A 224 -4.14 7.11 9.40
CA LEU A 224 -4.01 8.56 9.24
C LEU A 224 -2.73 9.05 9.90
N ASN A 225 -2.47 8.64 11.15
CA ASN A 225 -1.23 8.98 11.86
C ASN A 225 0.00 8.44 11.11
N LEU A 226 -0.08 7.22 10.59
CA LEU A 226 0.97 6.58 9.79
C LEU A 226 1.34 7.40 8.56
N ASN A 227 0.37 8.14 8.00
CA ASN A 227 0.56 9.03 6.86
C ASN A 227 0.73 10.50 7.27
N GLY A 228 1.07 10.78 8.53
CA GLY A 228 1.35 12.13 9.04
C GLY A 228 0.13 13.03 9.24
N ILE A 229 -1.08 12.48 9.19
CA ILE A 229 -2.33 13.22 9.32
C ILE A 229 -2.77 13.20 10.79
N LYS A 230 -2.77 14.38 11.42
CA LYS A 230 -3.16 14.55 12.83
C LYS A 230 -4.67 14.62 12.97
N HIS A 231 -5.20 13.98 14.00
CA HIS A 231 -6.62 13.99 14.36
C HIS A 231 -6.85 14.60 15.74
N THR A 232 -8.06 15.12 15.94
CA THR A 232 -8.53 15.66 17.22
C THR A 232 -9.69 14.81 17.72
N ALA A 233 -9.83 14.69 19.04
CA ALA A 233 -10.99 14.00 19.62
C ALA A 233 -12.29 14.72 19.26
N VAL A 234 -13.37 13.96 19.09
CA VAL A 234 -14.74 14.48 18.84
C VAL A 234 -15.54 14.35 20.11
N ASP A 235 -16.43 15.30 20.32
CA ASP A 235 -17.57 15.13 21.21
C ASP A 235 -18.50 14.01 20.67
N PRO A 236 -18.73 12.91 21.42
CA PRO A 236 -19.61 11.81 21.02
C PRO A 236 -21.06 12.20 20.71
N SER A 237 -21.48 13.42 21.05
CA SER A 237 -22.83 13.93 20.77
C SER A 237 -23.06 14.36 19.31
N LEU A 238 -22.00 14.46 18.48
CA LEU A 238 -22.12 14.69 17.03
C LEU A 238 -22.20 13.34 16.25
N LEU A 239 -23.41 12.99 15.83
CA LEU A 239 -23.86 11.89 14.93
C LEU A 239 -24.02 10.47 15.52
N ASP A 240 -25.27 9.96 15.43
CA ASP A 240 -25.73 8.57 15.72
C ASP A 240 -26.74 8.19 14.59
N PHE A 241 -26.91 6.96 14.07
CA PHE A 241 -27.05 5.68 14.76
C PHE A 241 -26.02 4.61 14.36
N ARG A 242 -25.30 4.15 15.41
CA ARG A 242 -24.48 2.92 15.55
C ARG A 242 -23.11 2.91 14.88
N LYS A 243 -22.40 4.03 14.92
CA LYS A 243 -21.10 4.21 14.27
C LYS A 243 -19.94 4.30 15.26
N CYS A 244 -18.78 3.92 14.75
CA CYS A 244 -17.50 4.30 15.30
C CYS A 244 -17.02 5.53 14.49
N VAL A 245 -16.43 6.54 15.14
CA VAL A 245 -16.13 7.84 14.51
C VAL A 245 -14.68 8.28 14.76
N VAL A 246 -14.06 8.87 13.73
CA VAL A 246 -12.84 9.69 13.82
C VAL A 246 -13.16 11.08 13.25
N SER A 247 -12.83 12.17 13.94
CA SER A 247 -12.79 13.51 13.32
C SER A 247 -11.36 13.99 13.21
N LEU A 248 -11.16 14.85 12.22
CA LEU A 248 -9.90 15.47 11.89
C LEU A 248 -10.16 16.97 11.77
N MET A 249 -9.92 17.74 12.83
CA MET A 249 -9.89 19.18 12.70
C MET A 249 -8.50 19.64 12.30
N SER A 250 -8.35 20.20 11.11
CA SER A 250 -7.23 21.07 10.80
C SER A 250 -7.50 22.42 11.47
N SER A 251 -6.57 22.87 12.32
CA SER A 251 -6.59 24.23 12.85
C SER A 251 -6.50 25.19 11.67
N VAL A 252 -7.64 25.75 11.26
CA VAL A 252 -7.66 26.95 10.43
C VAL A 252 -7.08 28.03 11.33
N GLY A 253 -5.96 28.61 10.93
CA GLY A 253 -5.39 29.76 11.60
C GLY A 253 -6.47 30.81 11.83
N SER A 254 -6.55 31.28 13.06
CA SER A 254 -7.22 32.53 13.41
C SER A 254 -6.66 33.63 12.50
N GLY A 255 -7.51 34.20 11.66
CA GLY A 255 -7.20 35.29 10.74
C GLY A 255 -8.50 35.82 10.14
#